data_AF-A0A6A5XED9-F1
#
_entry.id   AF-A0A6A5XED9-F1
#
_cell.length_a   1.000
_cell.length_b   1.000
_cell.length_c   1.000
_cell.angle_alpha   90.00
_cell.angle_beta   90.00
_cell.angle_gamma   90.00
#
_symmetry.space_group_name_H-M   'P 1'
#
loop_
_entity.id
_entity.type
_entity.pdbx_description
1 polymer ?
#
loop_
_entity_poly.entity_id
_entity_poly.type
_entity_poly.pdbx_seq_one_letter_code
_entity_poly.pdbx_strand_id
1 'polypeptide(L)'
;MGKDPSTATKLEDEIWGLGDDAYATILDVYHQVHCLNSLRKLVYPDYYNKPQWQHSADPKAMFEIHMEHCVDLLLQALQCSGNANLITLHWVEREPYPFPDMSLNRKCVDFDALTKWRLENTIDMEKYKERMDKPKGVKQLKQADGYYKYFRPDLPDGHQNTHHPPP
;
A
#
# COMPACT_ATOMS: atom_id res chain seq x y z
N MET A 1 12.37 13.97 20.65
CA MET A 1 12.29 12.67 19.97
C MET A 1 12.43 11.46 20.90
N GLY A 2 12.81 11.62 22.17
CA GLY A 2 12.95 10.47 23.09
C GLY A 2 14.10 9.54 22.73
N LYS A 3 15.14 10.08 22.09
CA LYS A 3 16.34 9.38 21.61
C LYS A 3 17.56 9.91 22.35
N ASP A 4 18.56 9.05 22.50
CA ASP A 4 19.84 9.39 23.12
C ASP A 4 20.68 10.26 22.15
N PRO A 5 20.95 11.53 22.48
CA PRO A 5 21.71 12.42 21.61
C PRO A 5 23.19 12.05 21.51
N SER A 6 23.75 11.27 22.45
CA SER A 6 25.16 10.91 22.45
C SER A 6 25.55 9.92 21.34
N THR A 7 24.56 9.17 20.85
CA THR A 7 24.74 8.21 19.75
C THR A 7 24.12 8.68 18.44
N ALA A 8 23.33 9.76 18.49
CA ALA A 8 22.72 10.35 17.31
C ALA A 8 23.79 10.97 16.41
N THR A 9 23.62 10.86 15.09
CA THR A 9 24.54 11.42 14.12
C THR A 9 24.41 12.93 14.09
N LYS A 10 25.33 13.59 14.77
CA LYS A 10 25.51 15.03 14.72
C LYS A 10 26.21 15.44 13.43
N LEU A 11 25.76 16.52 12.81
CA LEU A 11 26.33 17.10 11.61
C LEU A 11 27.31 18.21 12.02
N GLU A 12 28.53 18.17 11.48
CA GLU A 12 29.58 19.15 11.76
C GLU A 12 29.27 20.49 11.09
N ASP A 13 29.25 21.59 11.85
CA ASP A 13 28.89 22.91 11.31
C ASP A 13 29.89 23.38 10.24
N GLU A 14 31.18 23.08 10.41
CA GLU A 14 32.24 23.43 9.44
C GLU A 14 32.01 22.82 8.05
N ILE A 15 31.31 21.68 7.97
CA ILE A 15 31.00 20.98 6.72
C ILE A 15 29.61 21.37 6.19
N TRP A 16 28.61 21.44 7.07
CA TRP A 16 27.21 21.51 6.68
C TRP A 16 26.57 22.90 6.86
N GLY A 17 27.13 23.76 7.71
CA GLY A 17 26.65 25.13 7.95
C GLY A 17 25.25 25.21 8.56
N LEU A 18 24.87 24.24 9.42
CA LEU A 18 23.54 24.11 10.02
C LEU A 18 23.51 24.45 11.53
N GLY A 19 24.63 24.90 12.08
CA GLY A 19 24.85 25.19 13.49
C GLY A 19 25.34 23.98 14.29
N ASP A 20 25.86 24.26 15.49
CA ASP A 20 26.46 23.29 16.41
C ASP A 20 25.49 22.27 17.02
N ASP A 21 24.21 22.25 16.66
CA ASP A 21 23.21 21.32 17.21
C ASP A 21 22.32 20.70 16.11
N ALA A 22 22.91 20.45 14.94
CA ALA A 22 22.26 19.78 13.83
C ALA A 22 22.45 18.25 13.88
N TYR A 23 21.37 17.49 13.64
CA TYR A 23 21.42 16.02 13.60
C TYR A 23 20.78 15.47 12.34
N ALA A 24 21.36 14.40 11.80
CA ALA A 24 20.87 13.73 10.62
C ALA A 24 19.59 12.93 10.94
N THR A 25 18.56 13.16 10.13
CA THR A 25 17.28 12.44 10.23
C THR A 25 16.70 12.15 8.85
N ILE A 26 15.79 11.19 8.78
CA ILE A 26 15.02 10.86 7.58
C ILE A 26 13.54 10.99 7.91
N LEU A 27 12.75 11.57 7.01
CA LEU A 27 11.30 11.58 7.15
C LEU A 27 10.72 10.16 6.99
N ASP A 28 9.96 9.69 7.98
CA ASP A 28 9.38 8.33 8.04
C ASP A 28 8.55 8.03 6.78
N VAL A 29 7.77 8.99 6.27
CA VAL A 29 6.96 8.81 5.05
C VAL A 29 7.81 8.44 3.82
N TYR A 30 9.00 9.03 3.65
CA TYR A 30 9.87 8.70 2.51
C TYR A 30 10.52 7.33 2.66
N HIS A 31 10.83 6.93 3.89
CA HIS A 31 11.30 5.57 4.16
C HIS A 31 10.19 4.54 3.87
N GLN A 32 8.93 4.80 4.25
CA GLN A 32 7.79 3.94 3.95
C GLN A 32 7.56 3.80 2.44
N VAL A 33 7.67 4.89 1.67
CA VAL A 33 7.61 4.87 0.20
C VAL A 33 8.74 4.04 -0.40
N HIS A 34 9.97 4.16 0.11
CA HIS A 34 11.10 3.34 -0.31
C HIS A 34 10.86 1.84 -0.06
N CYS A 35 10.36 1.48 1.13
CA CYS A 35 9.99 0.10 1.47
C CYS A 35 8.87 -0.42 0.56
N LEU A 36 7.83 0.38 0.30
CA LEU A 36 6.73 0.01 -0.58
C LEU A 36 7.22 -0.25 -2.02
N ASN A 37 8.13 0.58 -2.55
CA ASN A 37 8.74 0.33 -3.86
C ASN A 37 9.63 -0.92 -3.87
N SER A 38 10.30 -1.22 -2.75
CA SER A 38 11.08 -2.46 -2.61
C SER A 38 10.18 -3.69 -2.61
N LEU A 39 9.06 -3.66 -1.87
CA LEU A 39 8.04 -4.71 -1.90
C LEU A 39 7.43 -4.86 -3.29
N ARG A 40 7.10 -3.75 -3.96
CA ARG A 40 6.66 -3.76 -5.36
C ARG A 40 7.63 -4.55 -6.22
N LYS A 41 8.92 -4.23 -6.19
CA LYS A 41 9.96 -4.94 -6.96
C LYS A 41 10.07 -6.43 -6.58
N LEU A 42 9.89 -6.76 -5.30
CA LEU A 42 9.91 -8.14 -4.80
C LEU A 42 8.71 -8.99 -5.20
N VAL A 43 7.58 -8.38 -5.62
CA VAL A 43 6.42 -9.12 -6.11
C VAL A 43 6.60 -9.58 -7.57
N TYR A 44 7.66 -9.14 -8.25
CA TYR A 44 8.01 -9.56 -9.63
C TYR A 44 9.22 -10.51 -9.79
N PRO A 45 9.36 -11.66 -9.09
CA PRO A 45 10.49 -12.57 -9.33
C PRO A 45 10.07 -13.94 -9.91
N ASP A 46 9.15 -14.00 -10.88
CA ASP A 46 8.74 -15.20 -11.66
C ASP A 46 7.66 -16.17 -11.10
N TYR A 47 6.90 -15.86 -10.03
CA TYR A 47 6.10 -16.90 -9.34
C TYR A 47 4.89 -16.36 -8.56
N TYR A 48 3.66 -16.77 -8.88
CA TYR A 48 2.71 -17.27 -7.87
C TYR A 48 1.76 -18.26 -8.53
N ASN A 49 2.05 -19.53 -8.30
CA ASN A 49 1.59 -20.71 -9.02
C ASN A 49 0.16 -21.15 -8.62
N LYS A 50 -0.84 -20.27 -8.71
CA LYS A 50 -2.27 -20.62 -8.59
C LYS A 50 -3.12 -19.84 -9.60
N PRO A 51 -4.07 -20.49 -10.31
CA PRO A 51 -4.96 -19.81 -11.22
C PRO A 51 -6.03 -19.03 -10.42
N GLN A 52 -5.66 -17.87 -9.92
CA GLN A 52 -6.61 -16.79 -9.69
C GLN A 52 -6.96 -16.26 -11.10
N TRP A 53 -8.21 -15.86 -11.37
CA TRP A 53 -8.64 -15.29 -12.66
C TRP A 53 -8.79 -16.27 -13.84
N GLN A 54 -9.53 -17.38 -13.63
CA GLN A 54 -9.82 -18.37 -14.69
C GLN A 54 -10.50 -17.81 -15.96
N HIS A 55 -11.08 -16.60 -15.87
CA HIS A 55 -11.69 -15.91 -17.00
C HIS A 55 -10.74 -14.92 -17.72
N SER A 56 -9.50 -14.76 -17.24
CA SER A 56 -8.55 -13.82 -17.84
C SER A 56 -7.85 -14.39 -19.07
N ALA A 57 -7.74 -13.58 -20.13
CA ALA A 57 -6.97 -13.91 -21.32
C ALA A 57 -5.45 -13.98 -21.05
N ASP A 58 -4.97 -13.24 -20.05
CA ASP A 58 -3.58 -13.21 -19.61
C ASP A 58 -3.51 -13.02 -18.09
N PRO A 59 -3.53 -14.13 -17.32
CA PRO A 59 -3.49 -14.09 -15.86
C PRO A 59 -2.23 -13.43 -15.29
N LYS A 60 -1.12 -13.42 -16.04
CA LYS A 60 0.14 -12.79 -15.61
C LYS A 60 0.00 -11.27 -15.68
N ALA A 61 -0.34 -10.74 -16.86
CA ALA A 61 -0.56 -9.29 -17.01
C ALA A 61 -1.61 -8.80 -16.00
N MET A 62 -2.56 -9.65 -15.65
CA MET A 62 -3.60 -9.30 -14.70
C MET A 62 -3.15 -9.19 -13.25
N PHE A 63 -2.31 -10.12 -12.84
CA PHE A 63 -1.63 -10.04 -11.55
C PHE A 63 -0.78 -8.78 -11.47
N GLU A 64 -0.03 -8.45 -12.53
CA GLU A 64 0.80 -7.24 -12.58
C GLU A 64 -0.06 -5.98 -12.41
N ILE A 65 -1.12 -5.81 -13.20
CA ILE A 65 -2.06 -4.67 -13.07
C ILE A 65 -2.65 -4.58 -11.66
N HIS A 66 -3.08 -5.71 -11.08
CA HIS A 66 -3.64 -5.73 -9.73
C HIS A 66 -2.62 -5.29 -8.68
N MET A 67 -1.41 -5.84 -8.74
CA MET A 67 -0.33 -5.48 -7.83
C MET A 67 0.10 -4.03 -7.99
N GLU A 68 0.19 -3.51 -9.22
CA GLU A 68 0.48 -2.10 -9.49
C GLU A 68 -0.56 -1.18 -8.87
N HIS A 69 -1.85 -1.46 -9.08
CA HIS A 69 -2.92 -0.64 -8.48
C HIS A 69 -2.93 -0.72 -6.96
N CYS A 70 -2.70 -1.91 -6.37
CA CYS A 70 -2.56 -2.06 -4.91
C CYS A 70 -1.40 -1.22 -4.37
N VAL A 71 -0.25 -1.25 -5.03
CA VAL A 71 0.92 -0.45 -4.64
C VAL A 71 0.61 1.04 -4.78
N ASP A 72 -0.06 1.46 -5.84
CA ASP A 72 -0.44 2.85 -6.05
C ASP A 72 -1.43 3.36 -4.98
N LEU A 73 -2.46 2.57 -4.64
CA LEU A 73 -3.38 2.91 -3.55
C LEU A 73 -2.66 3.06 -2.20
N LEU A 74 -1.72 2.17 -1.90
CA LEU A 74 -0.91 2.26 -0.68
C LEU A 74 -0.02 3.50 -0.72
N LEU A 75 0.61 3.81 -1.86
CA LEU A 75 1.41 5.01 -2.03
C LEU A 75 0.58 6.28 -1.79
N GLN A 76 -0.61 6.37 -2.38
CA GLN A 76 -1.54 7.47 -2.17
C GLN A 76 -1.91 7.60 -0.69
N ALA A 77 -2.24 6.50 -0.01
CA ALA A 77 -2.56 6.52 1.41
C ALA A 77 -1.39 7.02 2.27
N LEU A 78 -0.16 6.56 1.98
CA LEU A 78 1.05 7.02 2.65
C LEU A 78 1.25 8.54 2.45
N GLN A 79 1.13 9.02 1.22
CA GLN A 79 1.26 10.44 0.88
C GLN A 79 0.17 11.29 1.53
N CYS A 80 -1.09 10.86 1.50
CA CYS A 80 -2.22 11.58 2.09
C CYS A 80 -2.19 11.58 3.62
N SER A 81 -1.65 10.53 4.25
CA SER A 81 -1.51 10.49 5.71
C SER A 81 -0.50 11.51 6.23
N GLY A 82 0.45 11.94 5.38
CA GLY A 82 1.35 13.07 5.67
C GLY A 82 2.22 12.86 6.91
N ASN A 83 2.60 11.63 7.23
CA ASN A 83 3.39 11.32 8.42
C ASN A 83 4.75 12.08 8.42
N ALA A 84 4.89 13.03 9.34
CA ALA A 84 6.08 13.87 9.51
C ALA A 84 7.02 13.40 10.64
N ASN A 85 6.91 12.15 11.09
CA ASN A 85 7.86 11.59 12.06
C ASN A 85 9.28 11.56 11.47
N LEU A 86 10.27 11.71 12.35
CA LEU A 86 11.69 11.68 12.00
C LEU A 86 12.33 10.39 12.50
N ILE A 87 12.93 9.65 11.58
CA ILE A 87 13.86 8.55 11.85
C ILE A 87 15.21 9.19 12.16
N THR A 88 15.72 8.98 13.37
CA THR A 88 17.07 9.40 13.75
C THR A 88 18.10 8.44 13.20
N LEU A 89 19.26 8.96 12.81
CA LEU A 89 20.41 8.15 12.44
C LEU A 89 21.36 8.06 13.64
N HIS A 90 21.93 6.88 13.87
CA HIS A 90 22.84 6.63 14.98
C HIS A 90 24.11 5.94 14.51
N TRP A 91 25.23 6.23 15.18
CA TRP A 91 26.48 5.49 14.99
C TRP A 91 26.36 4.11 15.65
N VAL A 92 26.52 3.06 14.85
CA VAL A 92 26.43 1.66 15.28
C VAL A 92 27.79 1.00 15.14
N GLU A 93 28.14 0.13 16.09
CA GLU A 93 29.42 -0.57 16.10
C GLU A 93 29.63 -1.33 14.77
N ARG A 94 30.81 -1.16 14.16
CA ARG A 94 31.26 -1.84 12.92
C ARG A 94 30.54 -1.42 11.64
N GLU A 95 29.67 -0.44 11.69
CA GLU A 95 29.04 0.12 10.49
C GLU A 95 29.84 1.33 9.97
N PRO A 96 30.14 1.40 8.66
CA PRO A 96 30.88 2.53 8.07
C PRO A 96 30.01 3.80 7.93
N TYR A 97 28.69 3.67 8.06
CA TYR A 97 27.72 4.76 7.93
C TYR A 97 26.70 4.72 9.07
N PRO A 98 26.10 5.87 9.42
CA PRO A 98 25.00 5.93 10.37
C PRO A 98 23.83 5.03 9.99
N PHE A 99 23.30 4.31 10.97
CA PHE A 99 22.18 3.40 10.79
C PHE A 99 20.86 4.03 11.27
N PRO A 100 19.75 3.83 10.53
CA PRO A 100 18.44 4.33 10.93
C PRO A 100 17.87 3.60 12.15
N ASP A 101 17.47 4.36 13.17
CA ASP A 101 16.69 3.84 14.29
C ASP A 101 15.20 3.76 13.92
N MET A 102 14.78 2.56 13.53
CA MET A 102 13.40 2.26 13.12
C MET A 102 12.39 2.25 14.26
N SER A 103 12.83 2.40 15.51
CA SER A 103 11.96 2.40 16.69
C SER A 103 11.33 3.78 16.91
N LEU A 104 10.46 4.18 15.99
CA LEU A 104 9.78 5.47 16.06
C LEU A 104 8.69 5.48 17.14
N ASN A 105 8.66 6.54 17.94
CA ASN A 105 7.56 6.79 18.87
C ASN A 105 6.34 7.35 18.13
N ARG A 106 5.67 6.50 17.36
CA ARG A 106 4.50 6.87 16.53
C ARG A 106 3.27 7.10 17.40
N LYS A 107 2.48 8.12 17.07
CA LYS A 107 1.11 8.26 17.58
C LYS A 107 0.17 7.54 16.62
N CYS A 108 -0.32 6.39 17.04
CA CYS A 108 -1.20 5.55 16.23
C CYS A 108 -2.67 5.76 16.60
N VAL A 109 -3.56 5.46 15.65
CA VAL A 109 -4.98 5.23 15.96
C VAL A 109 -5.08 3.98 16.82
N ASP A 110 -6.01 3.97 17.78
CA ASP A 110 -6.37 2.77 18.52
C ASP A 110 -7.04 1.76 17.56
N PHE A 111 -6.25 0.79 17.10
CA PHE A 111 -6.68 -0.15 16.08
C PHE A 111 -7.65 -1.19 16.62
N ASP A 112 -7.61 -1.49 17.92
CA ASP A 112 -8.54 -2.42 18.56
C ASP A 112 -9.92 -1.78 18.69
N ALA A 113 -9.97 -0.52 19.13
CA ALA A 113 -11.20 0.26 19.17
C ALA A 113 -11.80 0.42 17.76
N LEU A 114 -10.97 0.75 16.76
CA LEU A 114 -11.40 0.84 15.37
C LEU A 114 -11.93 -0.50 14.84
N THR A 115 -11.25 -1.60 15.13
CA THR A 115 -11.64 -2.94 14.68
C THR A 115 -12.96 -3.37 15.32
N LYS A 116 -13.13 -3.13 16.62
CA LYS A 116 -14.38 -3.39 17.32
C LYS A 116 -15.53 -2.61 16.69
N TRP A 117 -15.36 -1.29 16.53
CA TRP A 117 -16.38 -0.45 15.89
C TRP A 117 -16.69 -0.94 14.47
N ARG A 118 -15.68 -1.30 13.67
CA ARG A 118 -15.86 -1.86 12.32
C ARG A 118 -16.74 -3.10 12.36
N LEU A 119 -16.44 -4.09 13.22
CA LEU A 119 -17.18 -5.34 13.30
C LEU A 119 -18.63 -5.14 13.73
N GLU A 120 -18.88 -4.23 14.69
CA GLU A 120 -20.23 -3.91 15.17
C GLU A 120 -21.08 -3.18 14.12
N ASN A 121 -20.45 -2.42 13.23
CA ASN A 121 -21.13 -1.55 12.27
C ASN A 121 -21.05 -2.02 10.81
N THR A 122 -20.30 -3.09 10.53
CA THR A 122 -20.24 -3.69 9.19
C THR A 122 -21.51 -4.50 8.95
N ILE A 123 -22.08 -4.36 7.75
CA ILE A 123 -23.22 -5.16 7.32
C ILE A 123 -22.85 -6.64 7.28
N ASP A 124 -23.83 -7.53 7.48
CA ASP A 124 -23.63 -8.96 7.35
C ASP A 124 -23.12 -9.30 5.94
N MET A 125 -21.85 -9.69 5.86
CA MET A 125 -21.16 -9.92 4.60
C MET A 125 -21.62 -11.21 3.91
N GLU A 126 -22.10 -12.20 4.65
CA GLU A 126 -22.65 -13.43 4.05
C GLU A 126 -24.02 -13.12 3.46
N LYS A 127 -24.88 -12.44 4.22
CA LYS A 127 -26.15 -11.94 3.69
C LYS A 127 -25.96 -11.00 2.50
N TYR A 128 -24.93 -10.14 2.52
CA TYR A 128 -24.59 -9.28 1.39
C TYR A 128 -24.27 -10.11 0.15
N LYS A 129 -23.38 -11.11 0.25
CA LYS A 129 -23.05 -11.98 -0.89
C LYS A 129 -24.24 -12.75 -1.42
N GLU A 130 -25.12 -13.23 -0.53
CA GLU A 130 -26.30 -14.02 -0.90
C GLU A 130 -27.41 -13.19 -1.55
N ARG A 131 -27.54 -11.91 -1.17
CA ARG A 131 -28.73 -11.09 -1.52
C ARG A 131 -28.45 -9.95 -2.49
N MET A 132 -27.19 -9.58 -2.69
CA MET A 132 -26.86 -8.42 -3.50
C MET A 132 -26.76 -8.80 -4.97
N ASP A 133 -27.90 -8.64 -5.65
CA ASP A 133 -27.98 -8.72 -7.10
C ASP A 133 -28.03 -7.33 -7.74
N LYS A 134 -27.44 -7.22 -8.93
CA LYS A 134 -27.49 -5.98 -9.70
C LYS A 134 -28.93 -5.67 -10.11
N PRO A 135 -29.50 -4.52 -9.74
CA PRO A 135 -30.86 -4.15 -10.15
C PRO A 135 -30.97 -3.92 -11.66
N LYS A 136 -32.14 -4.22 -12.23
CA LYS A 136 -32.42 -3.98 -13.65
C LYS A 136 -32.43 -2.49 -13.96
N GLY A 137 -31.85 -2.10 -15.09
CA GLY A 137 -31.88 -0.73 -15.60
C GLY A 137 -31.00 0.28 -14.85
N VAL A 138 -30.15 -0.16 -13.91
CA VAL A 138 -29.21 0.72 -13.21
C VAL A 138 -28.22 1.34 -14.20
N LYS A 139 -27.97 2.65 -14.09
CA LYS A 139 -26.92 3.33 -14.85
C LYS A 139 -25.56 2.80 -14.41
N GLN A 140 -24.69 2.55 -15.37
CA GLN A 140 -23.40 1.92 -15.14
C GLN A 140 -22.29 2.86 -15.62
N LEU A 141 -21.22 2.95 -14.85
CA LEU A 141 -19.98 3.51 -15.37
C LEU A 141 -19.43 2.57 -16.43
N LYS A 142 -18.84 3.14 -17.49
CA LYS A 142 -18.09 2.36 -18.47
C LYS A 142 -16.90 1.73 -17.74
N GLN A 143 -16.64 0.45 -18.00
CA GLN A 143 -15.41 -0.18 -17.53
C GLN A 143 -14.18 0.52 -18.13
N ALA A 144 -13.05 0.37 -17.45
CA ALA A 144 -11.78 0.87 -17.97
C ALA A 144 -11.48 0.29 -19.36
N ASP A 145 -10.82 1.08 -20.20
CA ASP A 145 -10.46 0.63 -21.55
C ASP A 145 -9.54 -0.60 -21.47
N GLY A 146 -9.84 -1.62 -22.29
CA GLY A 146 -9.11 -2.89 -22.28
C GLY A 146 -9.55 -3.89 -21.21
N TYR A 147 -10.48 -3.55 -20.30
CA TYR A 147 -10.97 -4.49 -19.27
C TYR A 147 -11.43 -5.83 -19.87
N TYR A 148 -12.29 -5.81 -20.90
CA TYR A 148 -12.83 -7.04 -21.49
C TYR A 148 -11.74 -7.86 -22.18
N LYS A 149 -10.81 -7.22 -22.89
CA LYS A 149 -9.66 -7.90 -23.52
C LYS A 149 -8.91 -8.79 -22.53
N TYR A 150 -8.70 -8.33 -21.31
CA TYR A 150 -7.87 -9.04 -20.32
C TYR A 150 -8.68 -9.85 -19.32
N PHE A 151 -9.83 -9.37 -18.83
CA PHE A 151 -10.60 -10.00 -17.74
C PHE A 151 -11.75 -10.87 -18.21
N ARG A 152 -12.38 -10.53 -19.33
CA ARG A 152 -13.61 -11.16 -19.85
C ARG A 152 -13.62 -11.13 -21.39
N PRO A 153 -12.66 -11.80 -22.05
CA PRO A 153 -12.54 -11.77 -23.51
C PRO A 153 -13.73 -12.46 -24.19
N ASP A 154 -14.46 -13.28 -23.42
CA ASP A 154 -15.70 -13.95 -23.80
C ASP A 154 -16.91 -13.00 -23.86
N LEU A 155 -16.81 -11.80 -23.28
CA LEU A 155 -17.86 -10.79 -23.32
C LEU A 155 -17.52 -9.67 -24.32
N PRO A 156 -18.43 -9.33 -25.26
CA PRO A 156 -18.19 -8.24 -26.18
C PRO A 156 -18.14 -6.89 -25.46
N ASP A 157 -17.30 -5.97 -25.96
CA ASP A 157 -17.23 -4.58 -25.49
C ASP A 157 -18.63 -3.94 -25.52
N GLY A 158 -19.18 -3.59 -24.36
CA GLY A 158 -20.53 -3.03 -24.21
C GLY A 158 -21.61 -3.99 -23.74
N HIS A 159 -21.27 -5.23 -23.37
CA HIS A 159 -22.22 -6.16 -22.75
C HIS A 159 -22.75 -5.59 -21.42
N GLN A 160 -24.08 -5.45 -21.29
CA GLN A 160 -24.70 -5.16 -20.01
C GLN A 160 -24.71 -6.45 -19.19
N ASN A 161 -24.17 -6.46 -17.96
CA ASN A 161 -24.23 -7.63 -17.06
C ASN A 161 -25.68 -8.10 -16.88
N THR A 162 -26.12 -9.02 -17.73
CA THR A 162 -27.22 -9.92 -17.48
C THR A 162 -26.62 -11.08 -16.71
N HIS A 163 -27.21 -11.36 -15.55
CA HIS A 163 -26.87 -12.47 -14.64
C HIS A 163 -26.16 -13.64 -15.33
N HIS A 164 -24.96 -13.99 -14.85
CA HIS A 164 -24.54 -15.38 -14.96
C HIS A 164 -25.28 -16.18 -13.89
N PRO A 165 -25.87 -17.33 -14.24
CA PRO A 165 -26.35 -18.23 -13.22
C PRO A 165 -25.14 -18.79 -12.46
N PRO A 166 -25.29 -19.10 -11.16
CA PRO A 166 -24.22 -19.77 -10.40
C PRO A 166 -23.95 -21.18 -10.97
N PRO A 167 -22.77 -21.76 -10.71
CA PRO A 167 -22.44 -23.14 -11.08
C PRO A 167 -23.37 -24.17 -10.45
#